data_AF-A0AA40F5E3-F1
#
_entry.id   AF-A0AA40F5E3-F1
#
_cell.length_a   1.000
_cell.length_b   1.000
_cell.length_c   1.000
_cell.angle_alpha   90.00
_cell.angle_beta   90.00
_cell.angle_gamma   90.00
#
_symmetry.space_group_name_H-M   'P 1'
#
loop_
_entity.id
_entity.type
_entity.pdbx_description
1 polymer ?
#
loop_
_entity_poly.entity_id
_entity_poly.type
_entity_poly.pdbx_seq_one_letter_code
_entity_poly.pdbx_strand_id
1 'polypeptide(L)' 'GLNNSKGVFSPDAIYVLRTNDDASITVSENGYATNVHILFETSSSKYAWLNPAMGYAMGARFYGGVA' A
#
# COMPACT_ATOMS: atom_id res chain seq x y z
N GLY A 1 -3.39 -8.15 7.35
CA GLY A 1 -3.01 -7.46 8.60
C GLY A 1 -3.70 -8.01 9.84
N LEU A 2 -3.18 -7.73 11.04
CA LEU A 2 -3.61 -8.26 12.34
C LEU A 2 -3.94 -7.15 13.34
N ASN A 3 -4.74 -7.44 14.37
CA ASN A 3 -4.93 -6.54 15.51
C ASN A 3 -4.05 -6.99 16.67
N ASN A 4 -3.43 -6.05 17.38
CA ASN A 4 -2.82 -6.35 18.67
C ASN A 4 -3.89 -6.42 19.78
N SER A 5 -3.48 -6.82 20.99
CA SER A 5 -4.36 -6.93 22.16
C SER A 5 -5.02 -5.60 22.59
N LYS A 6 -4.52 -4.47 22.09
CA LYS A 6 -5.06 -3.12 22.34
C LYS A 6 -5.98 -2.63 21.23
N GLY A 7 -6.27 -3.47 20.22
CA GLY A 7 -7.13 -3.12 19.10
C GLY A 7 -6.46 -2.27 18.01
N VAL A 8 -5.15 -2.06 18.07
CA VAL A 8 -4.41 -1.37 16.99
C VAL A 8 -4.24 -2.33 15.83
N PHE A 9 -4.67 -1.92 14.64
CA PHE A 9 -4.53 -2.68 13.41
C PHE A 9 -3.17 -2.47 12.77
N SER A 10 -2.49 -3.54 12.38
CA SER A 10 -1.28 -3.49 11.54
C SER A 10 -1.63 -4.00 10.15
N PRO A 11 -1.79 -3.11 9.14
CA PRO A 11 -1.95 -3.53 7.76
C PRO A 11 -0.67 -4.18 7.23
N ASP A 12 -0.89 -5.19 6.42
CA ASP A 12 0.11 -5.87 5.61
C ASP A 12 -0.64 -6.37 4.38
N ALA A 13 -0.41 -5.71 3.25
CA ALA A 13 -1.12 -5.93 2.00
C ALA A 13 -0.17 -5.76 0.82
N ILE A 14 -0.32 -6.64 -0.17
CA ILE A 14 0.36 -6.55 -1.46
C ILE A 14 -0.69 -6.68 -2.55
N TYR A 15 -0.70 -5.74 -3.49
CA TYR A 15 -1.63 -5.75 -4.63
C TYR A 15 -0.97 -5.13 -5.86
N VAL A 16 -1.62 -5.26 -7.01
CA VAL A 16 -1.13 -4.70 -8.28
C VAL A 16 -2.12 -3.66 -8.80
N LEU A 17 -1.63 -2.47 -9.09
CA LEU A 17 -2.34 -1.46 -9.85
C LEU A 17 -2.07 -1.65 -11.34
N ARG A 18 -3.14 -1.65 -12.14
CA ARG A 18 -3.09 -1.56 -13.59
C ARG A 18 -3.43 -0.13 -13.98
N THR A 19 -2.50 0.58 -14.61
CA THR A 19 -2.78 1.92 -15.11
C THR A 19 -3.60 1.86 -16.40
N ASN A 20 -4.23 2.97 -16.78
CA ASN A 20 -5.01 3.07 -18.02
C ASN A 20 -4.16 2.95 -19.29
N ASP A 21 -2.85 3.15 -19.18
CA ASP A 21 -1.87 2.92 -20.24
C ASP A 21 -1.14 1.57 -20.09
N ASP A 22 -1.74 0.64 -19.36
CA ASP A 22 -1.36 -0.77 -19.37
C ASP A 22 0.02 -1.05 -18.72
N ALA A 23 0.45 -0.20 -17.78
CA ALA A 23 1.56 -0.48 -16.88
C ALA A 23 1.06 -1.28 -15.65
N SER A 24 1.93 -2.12 -15.10
CA SER A 24 1.71 -2.82 -13.84
C SER A 24 2.61 -2.25 -12.77
N ILE A 25 2.03 -1.94 -11.61
CA ILE A 25 2.75 -1.43 -10.44
C ILE A 25 2.37 -2.31 -9.26
N THR A 26 3.32 -3.04 -8.70
CA THR A 26 3.15 -3.74 -7.43
C THR A 26 3.20 -2.70 -6.31
N VAL A 27 2.23 -2.77 -5.41
CA VAL A 27 2.12 -1.91 -4.23
C VAL A 27 2.23 -2.79 -3.00
N SER A 28 3.11 -2.42 -2.08
CA SER A 28 3.23 -3.04 -0.75
C SER A 28 2.90 -2.01 0.31
N GLU A 29 1.95 -2.34 1.18
CA GLU A 29 1.47 -1.47 2.27
C GLU A 29 1.73 -2.13 3.62
N ASN A 30 2.53 -1.47 4.46
CA ASN A 30 2.88 -1.95 5.79
C ASN A 30 2.80 -0.82 6.82
N GLY A 31 2.32 -1.12 8.04
CA GLY A 31 2.36 -0.11 9.10
C GLY A 31 1.58 -0.45 10.37
N TYR A 32 1.29 0.58 11.14
CA TYR A 32 0.43 0.54 12.32
C TYR A 32 -0.64 1.62 12.14
N ALA A 33 -1.88 1.18 11.93
CA ALA A 33 -3.02 2.06 11.75
C ALA A 33 -3.06 3.11 12.89
N THR A 34 -3.25 4.38 12.57
CA THR A 34 -3.67 4.89 11.26
C THR A 34 -2.56 5.05 10.23
N ASN A 35 -1.28 4.81 10.53
CA ASN A 35 -0.17 5.20 9.64
C ASN A 35 0.35 4.01 8.81
N VAL A 36 0.39 4.18 7.50
CA VAL A 36 0.78 3.15 6.53
C VAL A 36 1.88 3.67 5.62
N HIS A 37 2.94 2.90 5.49
CA HIS A 37 4.00 3.13 4.50
C HIS A 37 3.70 2.32 3.25
N ILE A 38 3.93 2.95 2.10
CA ILE A 38 3.65 2.37 0.79
C ILE A 38 4.93 2.34 -0.03
N LEU A 39 5.27 1.17 -0.54
CA LEU A 39 6.36 0.96 -1.49
C LEU A 39 5.79 0.55 -2.84
N PHE A 40 6.48 0.94 -3.90
CA PHE A 40 6.07 0.70 -5.28
C PHE A 40 7.18 -0.04 -6.02
N GLU A 41 6.79 -0.97 -6.88
CA GLU A 41 7.70 -1.65 -7.81
C GLU A 41 7.07 -1.71 -9.20
N THR A 42 7.83 -1.27 -10.21
CA THR A 42 7.41 -1.35 -11.62
C THR A 42 8.61 -1.42 -12.57
N SER A 43 8.43 -2.15 -13.67
CA SER A 43 9.36 -2.16 -14.80
C SER A 43 9.04 -1.10 -15.87
N SER A 44 7.95 -0.35 -15.71
CA SER A 44 7.57 0.70 -16.66
C SER A 44 8.52 1.89 -16.55
N SER A 45 9.21 2.22 -17.64
CA SER A 45 10.10 3.39 -17.70
C SER A 45 9.36 4.70 -17.41
N LYS A 46 8.09 4.80 -17.81
CA LYS A 46 7.22 5.96 -17.55
C LYS A 46 6.94 6.16 -16.05
N TYR A 47 6.84 5.07 -15.29
CA TYR A 47 6.53 5.08 -13.87
C TYR A 47 7.73 4.71 -12.98
N ALA A 48 8.93 4.59 -13.54
CA ALA A 48 10.15 4.20 -12.83
C ALA A 48 10.50 5.14 -11.67
N TRP A 49 10.01 6.38 -11.70
CA TRP A 49 10.14 7.35 -10.61
C TRP A 49 9.47 6.89 -9.29
N LEU A 50 8.56 5.92 -9.35
CA LEU A 50 7.93 5.32 -8.17
C LEU A 50 8.86 4.36 -7.41
N ASN A 51 9.81 3.70 -8.09
CA ASN A 51 10.70 2.73 -7.46
C ASN A 51 11.54 3.32 -6.30
N PRO A 52 12.07 4.56 -6.38
CA PRO A 52 12.71 5.21 -5.23
C PRO A 52 11.75 5.99 -4.32
N ALA A 53 10.45 6.07 -4.65
CA ALA A 53 9.48 6.84 -3.88
C ALA A 53 8.99 6.07 -2.64
N MET A 54 8.65 6.80 -1.58
CA MET A 54 7.93 6.28 -0.42
C MET A 54 6.59 7.00 -0.32
N GLY A 55 5.51 6.23 -0.33
CA GLY A 55 4.17 6.74 -0.03
C GLY A 55 3.88 6.67 1.47
N TYR A 56 3.04 7.60 1.93
CA TYR A 56 2.51 7.59 3.29
C TYR A 56 1.00 7.83 3.22
N ALA A 57 0.24 7.00 3.90
CA ALA A 57 -1.21 7.10 3.95
C ALA A 57 -1.74 6.93 5.36
N MET A 58 -2.95 7.43 5.57
CA MET A 58 -3.74 7.09 6.73
C MET A 58 -4.65 5.91 6.38
N GLY A 59 -4.36 4.72 6.93
CA GLY A 59 -5.13 3.50 6.72
C GLY A 59 -5.90 3.08 7.97
N ALA A 60 -7.21 2.94 7.86
CA ALA A 60 -8.08 2.39 8.89
C ALA A 60 -8.88 1.21 8.35
N ARG A 61 -9.28 0.31 9.25
CA ARG A 61 -10.29 -0.70 8.89
C ARG A 61 -11.64 -0.02 8.76
N PHE A 62 -12.43 -0.47 7.78
CA PHE A 62 -13.85 -0.18 7.70
C PHE A 62 -14.62 -1.47 7.38
N TYR A 63 -15.94 -1.46 7.54
CA TYR A 63 -16.77 -2.61 7.18
C TYR A 63 -16.68 -2.85 5.66
N GLY A 64 -15.90 -3.85 5.25
CA GLY A 64 -15.59 -4.15 3.85
C GLY A 64 -14.09 -4.25 3.53
N GLY A 65 -13.18 -3.82 4.43
CA GLY A 65 -11.74 -3.96 4.21
C GLY A 65 -10.86 -2.95 4.95
N VAL A 66 -9.85 -2.44 4.26
CA VAL A 66 -8.88 -1.42 4.71
C VAL A 66 -8.94 -0.26 3.72
N ALA A 67 -9.06 0.98 4.20
CA ALA A 67 -9.04 2.22 3.41
C ALA A 67 -8.04 3.20 4.02
#